data_AF-A0A4V1FXP9-F1
#
_entry.id   AF-A0A4V1FXP9-F1
#
_cell.length_a   1.000
_cell.length_b   1.000
_cell.length_c   1.000
_cell.angle_alpha   90.00
_cell.angle_beta   90.00
_cell.angle_gamma   90.00
#
_symmetry.space_group_name_H-M   'P 1'
#
loop_
_entity.id
_entity.type
_entity.pdbx_description
1 polymer ?
#
loop_
_entity_poly.entity_id
_entity_poly.type
_entity_poly.pdbx_seq_one_letter_code
_entity_poly.pdbx_strand_id
1 'polypeptide(L)'
;MVSRRVVVVGLLFGSILSAGFVGGTTFVDIDGDGESALSEVREGTDPSSADTDEDGLDDGKEKQYGTNPINADTDGDGLEDGQEVNELETNPSDTDSDGDGLSDPAEIREYESNPRAIDTDGDGLSDDDEVYDYGTDPTDTDTDGDGLSDREEVEAYGTSPIDIDTDDDGVGDGLERNEYGTDPTRNDTDDDGISDGDEIEIYETEPTSTDTDGDGLDDDDEIYTLETDPTNVDTDTDGDGVDDASEVDDYETNPYDSDSDDDGLTDGAEIIEYGTDPTDEDTDGDGLSDGKEVNQSDQYPGADPLRTDVFVEVDEMEGTELPKRETAKIVQQFEDAPIDNPDGSTGISLHVEYDEIVPSEPRTEWDGSYEDYRDQYRDQNGTGYHYLLIVETAIHDGRSVGGTAASDSSGAMMVRHYEWSDITGTTAMHELGHSLGLADVHEGIDSRRYSHQEYPSVMNYNRPNNYYGYSTGGSSRNDFDDWSYLEEHLETPQIG
;
A
#
# COMPACT_ATOMS: atom_id res chain seq x y z
N MET A 1 75.95 -63.42 -34.69
CA MET A 1 77.12 -64.05 -35.32
C MET A 1 76.75 -64.46 -36.74
N VAL A 2 77.60 -64.10 -37.71
CA VAL A 2 77.64 -64.52 -39.13
C VAL A 2 76.42 -64.08 -39.98
N SER A 3 76.45 -63.05 -40.84
CA SER A 3 77.39 -62.57 -41.88
C SER A 3 77.29 -63.30 -43.23
N ARG A 4 76.83 -62.53 -44.24
CA ARG A 4 77.27 -62.50 -45.66
C ARG A 4 77.04 -63.78 -46.50
N ARG A 5 76.86 -63.76 -47.84
CA ARG A 5 76.75 -62.76 -48.93
C ARG A 5 76.46 -63.59 -50.21
N VAL A 6 75.65 -63.01 -51.10
CA VAL A 6 75.86 -62.81 -52.57
C VAL A 6 76.25 -64.00 -53.47
N VAL A 7 75.46 -64.24 -54.53
CA VAL A 7 75.86 -64.36 -55.97
C VAL A 7 74.61 -64.03 -56.81
N VAL A 8 74.47 -62.86 -57.45
CA VAL A 8 74.88 -62.42 -58.81
C VAL A 8 74.30 -63.23 -59.99
N VAL A 9 73.27 -62.62 -60.61
CA VAL A 9 73.03 -62.32 -62.04
C VAL A 9 73.34 -63.38 -63.11
N GLY A 10 72.31 -63.65 -63.94
CA GLY A 10 72.45 -64.27 -65.26
C GLY A 10 71.15 -64.23 -66.08
N LEU A 11 70.89 -63.08 -66.71
CA LEU A 11 69.92 -62.86 -67.80
C LEU A 11 69.98 -63.94 -68.90
N LEU A 12 68.83 -64.38 -69.42
CA LEU A 12 68.48 -64.19 -70.85
C LEU A 12 67.07 -64.74 -71.21
N PHE A 13 66.38 -63.87 -71.96
CA PHE A 13 65.10 -63.98 -72.65
C PHE A 13 64.82 -65.30 -73.38
N GLY A 14 63.53 -65.66 -73.47
CA GLY A 14 63.05 -66.62 -74.46
C GLY A 14 61.64 -67.11 -74.21
N SER A 15 60.66 -66.26 -74.51
CA SER A 15 59.23 -66.54 -74.57
C SER A 15 58.90 -67.81 -75.35
N ILE A 16 57.89 -68.57 -74.91
CA ILE A 16 56.75 -69.01 -75.73
C ILE A 16 55.74 -69.73 -74.80
N LEU A 17 54.50 -69.25 -74.88
CA LEU A 17 53.25 -69.83 -74.41
C LEU A 17 53.28 -71.35 -74.25
N SER A 18 53.01 -71.81 -73.02
CA SER A 18 52.34 -73.07 -72.78
C SER A 18 51.04 -72.76 -72.06
N ALA A 19 49.93 -72.88 -72.79
CA ALA A 19 48.58 -72.83 -72.24
C ALA A 19 48.45 -73.91 -71.16
N GLY A 20 48.43 -73.47 -69.91
CA GLY A 20 48.10 -74.28 -68.75
C GLY A 20 46.68 -73.93 -68.31
N PHE A 21 45.70 -74.65 -68.83
CA PHE A 21 44.35 -74.67 -68.25
C PHE A 21 44.37 -75.63 -67.06
N VAL A 22 44.71 -75.11 -65.88
CA VAL A 22 44.54 -75.78 -64.59
C VAL A 22 44.23 -74.72 -63.53
N GLY A 23 42.97 -74.68 -63.09
CA GLY A 23 42.54 -74.25 -61.75
C GLY A 23 42.75 -72.79 -61.36
N GLY A 24 41.69 -71.99 -61.48
CA GLY A 24 41.58 -70.69 -60.82
C GLY A 24 40.43 -69.90 -61.43
N THR A 25 39.36 -69.67 -60.67
CA THR A 25 38.37 -68.63 -60.96
C THR A 25 39.13 -67.31 -61.05
N THR A 26 39.35 -66.80 -62.26
CA THR A 26 39.82 -65.42 -62.43
C THR A 26 38.67 -64.53 -62.00
N PHE A 27 38.87 -63.80 -60.90
CA PHE A 27 38.10 -62.62 -60.55
C PHE A 27 38.29 -61.64 -61.71
N VAL A 28 37.35 -61.64 -62.66
CA VAL A 28 37.29 -60.63 -63.71
C VAL A 28 36.22 -59.67 -63.25
N ASP A 29 36.70 -58.51 -62.82
CA ASP A 29 35.96 -57.28 -62.61
C ASP A 29 36.00 -56.54 -63.97
N ILE A 30 34.84 -56.33 -64.60
CA ILE A 30 34.74 -55.93 -66.02
C ILE A 30 34.63 -54.40 -66.16
N ASP A 31 33.88 -53.76 -65.29
CA ASP A 31 33.58 -52.32 -65.24
C ASP A 31 34.38 -51.57 -64.15
N GLY A 32 34.97 -52.28 -63.19
CA GLY A 32 35.94 -51.73 -62.24
C GLY A 32 35.35 -51.24 -60.93
N ASP A 33 34.14 -51.70 -60.57
CA ASP A 33 33.43 -51.38 -59.34
C ASP A 33 33.95 -52.14 -58.10
N GLY A 34 34.76 -53.17 -58.31
CA GLY A 34 35.34 -54.01 -57.27
C GLY A 34 34.58 -55.32 -57.00
N GLU A 35 33.47 -55.58 -57.68
CA GLU A 35 32.81 -56.88 -57.72
C GLU A 35 33.38 -57.75 -58.86
N SER A 36 32.92 -59.00 -58.95
CA SER A 36 33.34 -59.87 -60.04
C SER A 36 32.15 -60.25 -60.89
N ALA A 37 32.37 -60.47 -62.19
CA ALA A 37 31.31 -60.86 -63.13
C ALA A 37 30.52 -62.13 -62.75
N LEU A 38 31.05 -62.97 -61.84
CA LEU A 38 30.31 -64.11 -61.29
C LEU A 38 29.48 -63.76 -60.03
N SER A 39 29.88 -62.73 -59.29
CA SER A 39 29.16 -62.11 -58.17
C SER A 39 27.96 -61.34 -58.69
N GLU A 40 28.20 -60.45 -59.63
CA GLU A 40 27.21 -59.56 -60.24
C GLU A 40 26.04 -60.35 -60.87
N VAL A 41 26.36 -61.34 -61.72
CA VAL A 41 25.34 -62.24 -62.31
C VAL A 41 24.53 -63.02 -61.26
N ARG A 42 25.08 -63.27 -60.07
CA ARG A 42 24.35 -63.95 -58.99
C ARG A 42 23.46 -63.00 -58.19
N GLU A 43 23.91 -61.78 -57.99
CA GLU A 43 23.23 -60.74 -57.21
C GLU A 43 22.20 -59.98 -58.05
N GLY A 44 22.28 -60.09 -59.38
CA GLY A 44 21.30 -59.57 -60.32
C GLY A 44 21.74 -58.30 -61.05
N THR A 45 22.98 -57.87 -60.84
CA THR A 45 23.55 -56.66 -61.42
C THR A 45 24.12 -56.87 -62.82
N ASP A 46 24.36 -55.78 -63.58
CA ASP A 46 24.94 -55.82 -64.93
C ASP A 46 26.48 -55.83 -64.87
N PRO A 47 27.17 -56.93 -65.24
CA PRO A 47 28.63 -57.04 -65.20
C PRO A 47 29.39 -56.14 -66.19
N SER A 48 28.74 -55.12 -66.73
CA SER A 48 29.35 -54.12 -67.60
C SER A 48 28.94 -52.69 -67.24
N SER A 49 28.16 -52.53 -66.17
CA SER A 49 27.77 -51.26 -65.58
C SER A 49 28.29 -51.26 -64.15
N ALA A 50 29.20 -50.34 -63.84
CA ALA A 50 29.71 -50.21 -62.46
C ALA A 50 28.63 -49.74 -61.46
N ASP A 51 27.50 -49.25 -61.97
CA ASP A 51 26.36 -48.71 -61.24
C ASP A 51 25.13 -49.19 -62.03
N THR A 52 24.43 -50.18 -61.50
CA THR A 52 23.40 -50.92 -62.22
C THR A 52 22.05 -50.21 -62.23
N ASP A 53 21.69 -49.47 -61.18
CA ASP A 53 20.43 -48.72 -61.08
C ASP A 53 20.55 -47.22 -61.36
N GLU A 54 21.76 -46.75 -61.64
CA GLU A 54 22.12 -45.40 -62.11
C GLU A 54 21.87 -44.30 -61.08
N ASP A 55 22.00 -44.61 -59.78
CA ASP A 55 21.77 -43.69 -58.66
C ASP A 55 23.05 -42.92 -58.21
N GLY A 56 24.20 -43.29 -58.76
CA GLY A 56 25.50 -42.69 -58.47
C GLY A 56 26.34 -43.39 -57.40
N LEU A 57 25.87 -44.49 -56.82
CA LEU A 57 26.62 -45.43 -56.00
C LEU A 57 26.99 -46.66 -56.86
N ASP A 58 28.26 -47.10 -56.80
CA ASP A 58 28.66 -48.27 -57.59
C ASP A 58 28.28 -49.58 -56.87
N ASP A 59 27.96 -50.64 -57.62
CA ASP A 59 27.43 -51.91 -57.07
C ASP A 59 28.34 -52.48 -55.95
N GLY A 60 29.66 -52.26 -56.08
CA GLY A 60 30.66 -52.60 -55.09
C GLY A 60 30.57 -51.79 -53.78
N LYS A 61 30.35 -50.46 -53.85
CA LYS A 61 30.10 -49.60 -52.69
C LYS A 61 28.74 -49.86 -52.07
N GLU A 62 27.73 -50.11 -52.86
CA GLU A 62 26.40 -50.42 -52.35
C GLU A 62 26.45 -51.63 -51.41
N LYS A 63 27.17 -52.67 -51.80
CA LYS A 63 27.46 -53.82 -50.93
C LYS A 63 28.23 -53.45 -49.65
N GLN A 64 29.09 -52.43 -49.72
CA GLN A 64 29.83 -51.93 -48.56
C GLN A 64 28.92 -51.17 -47.58
N TYR A 65 28.00 -50.35 -48.10
CA TYR A 65 27.03 -49.58 -47.31
C TYR A 65 25.80 -50.40 -46.90
N GLY A 66 25.60 -51.56 -47.52
CA GLY A 66 24.48 -52.46 -47.21
C GLY A 66 23.22 -52.20 -48.02
N THR A 67 23.33 -51.37 -49.06
CA THR A 67 22.25 -51.01 -49.97
C THR A 67 22.02 -52.07 -51.05
N ASN A 68 21.01 -51.89 -51.89
CA ASN A 68 20.57 -52.86 -52.89
C ASN A 68 20.94 -52.43 -54.32
N PRO A 69 21.94 -53.10 -54.97
CA PRO A 69 22.48 -52.73 -56.30
C PRO A 69 21.58 -52.75 -57.53
N ILE A 70 20.28 -52.85 -57.34
CA ILE A 70 19.29 -52.84 -58.42
C ILE A 70 18.08 -51.97 -58.03
N ASN A 71 18.23 -51.14 -57.00
CA ASN A 71 17.21 -50.30 -56.42
C ASN A 71 17.83 -49.03 -55.82
N ALA A 72 17.81 -47.97 -56.63
CA ALA A 72 18.37 -46.65 -56.37
C ALA A 72 17.97 -45.93 -55.06
N ASP A 73 17.08 -46.49 -54.25
CA ASP A 73 16.51 -45.93 -53.01
C ASP A 73 16.13 -47.12 -52.12
N THR A 74 17.08 -47.57 -51.31
CA THR A 74 17.04 -48.86 -50.59
C THR A 74 16.01 -48.88 -49.49
N ASP A 75 15.84 -47.81 -48.72
CA ASP A 75 14.88 -47.73 -47.63
C ASP A 75 13.53 -47.13 -48.05
N GLY A 76 13.47 -46.48 -49.22
CA GLY A 76 12.24 -46.00 -49.83
C GLY A 76 11.75 -44.66 -49.28
N ASP A 77 12.63 -43.84 -48.70
CA ASP A 77 12.28 -42.52 -48.16
C ASP A 77 12.21 -41.41 -49.24
N GLY A 78 12.73 -41.71 -50.44
CA GLY A 78 12.76 -40.79 -51.58
C GLY A 78 14.03 -39.95 -51.69
N LEU A 79 15.12 -40.31 -51.01
CA LEU A 79 16.50 -39.98 -51.34
C LEU A 79 17.14 -41.17 -52.08
N GLU A 80 18.06 -40.89 -53.01
CA GLU A 80 18.76 -41.96 -53.73
C GLU A 80 19.99 -42.40 -52.91
N ASP A 81 20.32 -43.70 -52.86
CA ASP A 81 21.41 -44.23 -52.01
C ASP A 81 22.75 -43.51 -52.33
N GLY A 82 22.97 -43.25 -53.62
CA GLY A 82 24.07 -42.43 -54.11
C GLY A 82 24.05 -40.97 -53.65
N GLN A 83 22.89 -40.33 -53.52
CA GLN A 83 22.77 -38.96 -53.00
C GLN A 83 23.11 -38.93 -51.51
N GLU A 84 22.56 -39.86 -50.74
CA GLU A 84 22.75 -39.98 -49.29
C GLU A 84 24.22 -40.19 -48.94
N VAL A 85 24.89 -41.15 -49.59
CA VAL A 85 26.30 -41.45 -49.31
C VAL A 85 27.26 -40.36 -49.79
N ASN A 86 27.02 -39.80 -50.98
CA ASN A 86 28.01 -38.92 -51.62
C ASN A 86 27.82 -37.43 -51.28
N GLU A 87 26.61 -36.99 -50.94
CA GLU A 87 26.29 -35.57 -50.73
C GLU A 87 25.83 -35.24 -49.31
N LEU A 88 24.92 -36.05 -48.76
CA LEU A 88 24.28 -35.79 -47.46
C LEU A 88 25.03 -36.43 -46.29
N GLU A 89 25.80 -37.49 -46.58
CA GLU A 89 26.48 -38.34 -45.61
C GLU A 89 25.52 -39.00 -44.58
N THR A 90 24.25 -39.19 -44.97
CA THR A 90 23.21 -39.94 -44.26
C THR A 90 23.37 -41.46 -44.47
N ASN A 91 22.55 -42.26 -43.79
CA ASN A 91 22.56 -43.72 -43.86
C ASN A 91 21.51 -44.22 -44.89
N PRO A 92 21.92 -44.71 -46.08
CA PRO A 92 21.03 -45.07 -47.19
C PRO A 92 20.21 -46.35 -46.98
N SER A 93 19.97 -46.74 -45.74
CA SER A 93 19.22 -47.93 -45.38
C SER A 93 18.39 -47.68 -44.13
N ASP A 94 18.25 -46.41 -43.75
CA ASP A 94 17.55 -45.93 -42.57
C ASP A 94 16.92 -44.58 -42.92
N THR A 95 15.59 -44.52 -42.88
CA THR A 95 14.82 -43.34 -43.30
C THR A 95 14.95 -42.14 -42.37
N ASP A 96 15.73 -42.29 -41.29
CA ASP A 96 15.95 -41.41 -40.15
C ASP A 96 17.35 -41.75 -39.60
N SER A 97 18.34 -40.99 -40.05
CA SER A 97 19.75 -41.33 -39.94
C SER A 97 20.35 -41.11 -38.55
N ASP A 98 19.83 -40.16 -37.78
CA ASP A 98 20.26 -39.88 -36.41
C ASP A 98 19.30 -40.40 -35.33
N GLY A 99 18.09 -40.78 -35.72
CA GLY A 99 17.12 -41.48 -34.90
C GLY A 99 16.36 -40.56 -33.94
N ASP A 100 16.18 -39.28 -34.30
CA ASP A 100 15.40 -38.34 -33.51
C ASP A 100 13.88 -38.52 -33.71
N GLY A 101 13.45 -38.95 -34.88
CA GLY A 101 12.03 -39.15 -35.24
C GLY A 101 11.57 -38.34 -36.45
N LEU A 102 12.40 -37.41 -36.95
CA LEU A 102 12.26 -36.83 -38.28
C LEU A 102 12.93 -37.73 -39.32
N SER A 103 12.39 -37.69 -40.54
CA SER A 103 13.01 -38.43 -41.65
C SER A 103 14.00 -37.52 -42.35
N ASP A 104 15.13 -38.05 -42.82
CA ASP A 104 16.15 -37.29 -43.56
C ASP A 104 15.57 -36.38 -44.67
N PRO A 105 14.59 -36.82 -45.48
CA PRO A 105 14.02 -35.97 -46.51
C PRO A 105 13.16 -34.82 -45.95
N ALA A 106 12.57 -34.97 -44.76
CA ALA A 106 11.78 -33.94 -44.09
C ALA A 106 12.69 -32.85 -43.51
N GLU A 107 13.73 -33.25 -42.79
CA GLU A 107 14.75 -32.34 -42.26
C GLU A 107 15.37 -31.49 -43.38
N ILE A 108 15.78 -32.12 -44.48
CA ILE A 108 16.41 -31.40 -45.59
C ILE A 108 15.44 -30.48 -46.34
N ARG A 109 14.18 -30.91 -46.56
CA ARG A 109 13.26 -30.25 -47.52
C ARG A 109 12.22 -29.36 -46.86
N GLU A 110 11.88 -29.60 -45.61
CA GLU A 110 10.81 -28.92 -44.88
C GLU A 110 11.36 -28.05 -43.75
N TYR A 111 12.26 -28.59 -42.93
CA TYR A 111 12.76 -27.91 -41.71
C TYR A 111 14.14 -27.27 -41.89
N GLU A 112 14.84 -27.59 -42.98
CA GLU A 112 16.22 -27.16 -43.25
C GLU A 112 17.22 -27.54 -42.13
N SER A 113 16.86 -28.56 -41.32
CA SER A 113 17.67 -29.09 -40.22
C SER A 113 18.66 -30.17 -40.70
N ASN A 114 19.50 -30.67 -39.80
CA ASN A 114 20.62 -31.54 -40.13
C ASN A 114 20.30 -33.02 -39.80
N PRO A 115 20.13 -33.89 -40.82
CA PRO A 115 19.71 -35.31 -40.70
C PRO A 115 20.76 -36.26 -40.11
N ARG A 116 21.68 -35.71 -39.32
CA ARG A 116 22.82 -36.40 -38.72
C ARG A 116 23.05 -35.92 -37.30
N ALA A 117 22.23 -35.00 -36.82
CA ALA A 117 22.29 -34.42 -35.50
C ALA A 117 20.86 -34.35 -34.97
N ILE A 118 20.60 -35.17 -33.95
CA ILE A 118 19.34 -35.19 -33.19
C ILE A 118 18.86 -33.80 -32.74
N ASP A 119 19.80 -32.86 -32.62
CA ASP A 119 19.64 -31.49 -32.12
C ASP A 119 20.52 -30.62 -33.02
N THR A 120 19.89 -29.94 -33.97
CA THR A 120 20.57 -29.25 -35.08
C THR A 120 21.23 -27.95 -34.64
N ASP A 121 20.57 -27.17 -33.78
CA ASP A 121 21.03 -25.86 -33.35
C ASP A 121 21.84 -25.89 -32.03
N GLY A 122 21.73 -26.98 -31.28
CA GLY A 122 22.47 -27.27 -30.06
C GLY A 122 21.88 -26.65 -28.79
N ASP A 123 20.59 -26.29 -28.76
CA ASP A 123 19.92 -25.76 -27.56
C ASP A 123 19.61 -26.87 -26.53
N GLY A 124 19.47 -28.12 -27.00
CA GLY A 124 19.23 -29.33 -26.23
C GLY A 124 17.82 -29.92 -26.32
N LEU A 125 16.93 -29.37 -27.15
CA LEU A 125 15.74 -30.05 -27.69
C LEU A 125 16.12 -30.87 -28.93
N SER A 126 15.36 -31.92 -29.25
CA SER A 126 15.54 -32.61 -30.53
C SER A 126 14.72 -31.95 -31.63
N ASP A 127 15.18 -32.02 -32.88
CA ASP A 127 14.47 -31.40 -34.01
C ASP A 127 13.01 -31.93 -34.10
N ASP A 128 12.78 -33.20 -33.74
CA ASP A 128 11.44 -33.78 -33.66
C ASP A 128 10.54 -33.17 -32.56
N ASP A 129 11.10 -32.94 -31.36
CA ASP A 129 10.41 -32.33 -30.22
C ASP A 129 10.06 -30.86 -30.56
N GLU A 130 11.01 -30.13 -31.14
CA GLU A 130 10.82 -28.76 -31.61
C GLU A 130 9.69 -28.65 -32.61
N VAL A 131 9.67 -29.51 -33.63
CA VAL A 131 8.65 -29.46 -34.69
C VAL A 131 7.27 -29.89 -34.19
N TYR A 132 7.17 -30.96 -33.40
CA TYR A 132 5.88 -31.61 -33.10
C TYR A 132 5.31 -31.29 -31.73
N ASP A 133 6.13 -31.03 -30.73
CA ASP A 133 5.70 -30.76 -29.37
C ASP A 133 5.67 -29.26 -29.05
N TYR A 134 6.64 -28.48 -29.53
CA TYR A 134 6.79 -27.06 -29.21
C TYR A 134 6.42 -26.10 -30.34
N GLY A 135 6.57 -26.53 -31.60
CA GLY A 135 6.32 -25.71 -32.78
C GLY A 135 7.42 -24.68 -33.08
N THR A 136 8.64 -24.94 -32.60
CA THR A 136 9.83 -24.09 -32.76
C THR A 136 10.60 -24.37 -34.06
N ASP A 137 11.58 -23.53 -34.39
CA ASP A 137 12.47 -23.69 -35.55
C ASP A 137 13.72 -24.48 -35.14
N PRO A 138 13.91 -25.74 -35.61
CA PRO A 138 15.05 -26.59 -35.20
C PRO A 138 16.43 -26.08 -35.63
N THR A 139 16.49 -24.92 -36.27
CA THR A 139 17.72 -24.27 -36.68
C THR A 139 18.02 -22.98 -35.92
N ASP A 140 17.15 -22.58 -34.98
CA ASP A 140 17.24 -21.34 -34.22
C ASP A 140 17.00 -21.57 -32.72
N THR A 141 18.06 -21.36 -31.92
CA THR A 141 18.05 -21.68 -30.49
C THR A 141 17.08 -20.84 -29.64
N ASP A 142 16.43 -19.85 -30.25
CA ASP A 142 15.59 -18.81 -29.65
C ASP A 142 14.60 -18.36 -30.75
N THR A 143 13.51 -19.11 -30.90
CA THR A 143 12.60 -19.05 -32.04
C THR A 143 11.84 -17.73 -32.13
N ASP A 144 11.44 -17.14 -31.00
CA ASP A 144 10.71 -15.87 -30.97
C ASP A 144 11.62 -14.63 -30.80
N GLY A 145 12.88 -14.83 -30.41
CA GLY A 145 13.91 -13.82 -30.36
C GLY A 145 13.83 -12.92 -29.13
N ASP A 146 13.28 -13.41 -28.02
CA ASP A 146 13.13 -12.66 -26.76
C ASP A 146 14.41 -12.66 -25.89
N GLY A 147 15.35 -13.56 -26.19
CA GLY A 147 16.63 -13.73 -25.50
C GLY A 147 16.70 -14.91 -24.51
N LEU A 148 15.68 -15.75 -24.43
CA LEU A 148 15.68 -17.08 -23.82
C LEU A 148 15.79 -18.13 -24.92
N SER A 149 16.42 -19.27 -24.61
CA SER A 149 16.39 -20.39 -25.57
C SER A 149 15.10 -21.18 -25.46
N ASP A 150 14.67 -21.79 -26.57
CA ASP A 150 13.43 -22.59 -26.63
C ASP A 150 13.39 -23.64 -25.52
N ARG A 151 14.54 -24.29 -25.29
CA ARG A 151 14.72 -25.21 -24.16
C ARG A 151 14.56 -24.55 -22.79
N GLU A 152 15.16 -23.39 -22.56
CA GLU A 152 15.09 -22.68 -21.28
C GLU A 152 13.64 -22.33 -20.93
N GLU A 153 12.88 -21.89 -21.91
CA GLU A 153 11.47 -21.57 -21.76
C GLU A 153 10.66 -22.79 -21.35
N VAL A 154 10.77 -23.90 -22.09
CA VAL A 154 9.95 -25.09 -21.83
C VAL A 154 10.39 -25.87 -20.58
N GLU A 155 11.69 -25.94 -20.28
CA GLU A 155 12.21 -26.75 -19.17
C GLU A 155 12.39 -25.96 -17.85
N ALA A 156 12.70 -24.67 -17.91
CA ALA A 156 13.08 -23.88 -16.74
C ALA A 156 12.02 -22.87 -16.30
N TYR A 157 11.36 -22.19 -17.25
CA TYR A 157 10.50 -21.05 -16.95
C TYR A 157 9.01 -21.32 -17.15
N GLY A 158 8.65 -22.29 -17.99
CA GLY A 158 7.26 -22.61 -18.30
C GLY A 158 6.59 -21.61 -19.23
N THR A 159 7.40 -20.81 -19.93
CA THR A 159 6.99 -19.85 -20.96
C THR A 159 6.82 -20.53 -22.33
N SER A 160 6.29 -19.79 -23.29
CA SER A 160 6.00 -20.28 -24.64
C SER A 160 7.11 -19.88 -25.62
N PRO A 161 7.88 -20.83 -26.20
CA PRO A 161 9.03 -20.54 -27.06
C PRO A 161 8.71 -20.00 -28.46
N ILE A 162 7.47 -19.55 -28.64
CA ILE A 162 6.97 -18.98 -29.89
C ILE A 162 6.22 -17.68 -29.62
N ASP A 163 6.27 -17.17 -28.39
CA ASP A 163 5.52 -16.03 -27.91
C ASP A 163 6.37 -15.21 -26.94
N ILE A 164 6.86 -14.06 -27.43
CA ILE A 164 7.79 -13.16 -26.76
C ILE A 164 7.35 -12.68 -25.37
N ASP A 165 6.06 -12.77 -25.05
CA ASP A 165 5.39 -12.24 -23.86
C ASP A 165 4.26 -13.23 -23.49
N THR A 166 4.58 -14.19 -22.63
CA THR A 166 3.72 -15.34 -22.33
C THR A 166 2.45 -14.96 -21.56
N ASP A 167 2.48 -13.91 -20.74
CA ASP A 167 1.36 -13.49 -19.90
C ASP A 167 0.62 -12.24 -20.38
N ASP A 168 1.04 -11.68 -21.52
CA ASP A 168 0.43 -10.55 -22.23
C ASP A 168 0.43 -9.24 -21.41
N ASP A 169 1.40 -9.04 -20.52
CA ASP A 169 1.48 -7.85 -19.66
C ASP A 169 2.23 -6.66 -20.29
N GLY A 170 2.95 -6.91 -21.40
CA GLY A 170 3.71 -5.90 -22.14
C GLY A 170 5.22 -5.95 -21.93
N VAL A 171 5.72 -6.80 -21.05
CA VAL A 171 7.15 -7.12 -20.87
C VAL A 171 7.41 -8.50 -21.47
N GLY A 172 8.50 -8.63 -22.24
CA GLY A 172 8.83 -9.94 -22.82
C GLY A 172 9.52 -10.86 -21.82
N ASP A 173 9.31 -12.17 -21.92
CA ASP A 173 9.76 -13.16 -20.95
C ASP A 173 11.28 -13.06 -20.68
N GLY A 174 12.07 -12.88 -21.74
CA GLY A 174 13.50 -12.66 -21.65
C GLY A 174 13.90 -11.39 -20.91
N LEU A 175 13.14 -10.29 -21.01
CA LEU A 175 13.39 -9.05 -20.27
C LEU A 175 13.02 -9.20 -18.80
N GLU A 176 11.86 -9.79 -18.53
CA GLU A 176 11.41 -10.12 -17.18
C GLU A 176 12.46 -10.92 -16.43
N ARG A 177 12.98 -11.98 -17.05
CA ARG A 177 13.98 -12.84 -16.44
C ARG A 177 15.35 -12.20 -16.29
N ASN A 178 15.79 -11.39 -17.25
CA ASN A 178 17.16 -10.90 -17.30
C ASN A 178 17.37 -9.50 -16.72
N GLU A 179 16.32 -8.67 -16.67
CA GLU A 179 16.39 -7.27 -16.27
C GLU A 179 15.54 -6.95 -15.04
N TYR A 180 14.27 -7.33 -15.03
CA TYR A 180 13.31 -6.91 -13.99
C TYR A 180 13.18 -7.89 -12.82
N GLY A 181 13.45 -9.18 -13.05
CA GLY A 181 13.35 -10.22 -12.03
C GLY A 181 11.93 -10.69 -11.75
N THR A 182 10.98 -10.38 -12.64
CA THR A 182 9.57 -10.78 -12.59
C THR A 182 9.35 -12.23 -13.04
N ASP A 183 8.17 -12.78 -12.78
CA ASP A 183 7.77 -14.12 -13.20
C ASP A 183 7.02 -14.06 -14.54
N PRO A 184 7.62 -14.51 -15.65
CA PRO A 184 7.09 -14.35 -17.01
C PRO A 184 5.85 -15.20 -17.34
N THR A 185 5.23 -15.76 -16.32
CA THR A 185 3.99 -16.51 -16.43
C THR A 185 2.86 -15.85 -15.63
N ARG A 186 3.13 -14.65 -15.10
CA ARG A 186 2.31 -13.90 -14.17
C ARG A 186 2.45 -12.41 -14.49
N ASN A 187 1.39 -11.87 -15.05
CA ASN A 187 1.24 -10.46 -15.40
C ASN A 187 1.28 -9.46 -14.21
N ASP A 188 1.59 -9.93 -13.01
CA ASP A 188 1.56 -9.22 -11.71
C ASP A 188 2.36 -10.14 -10.75
N THR A 189 3.64 -9.81 -10.55
CA THR A 189 4.61 -10.68 -9.89
C THR A 189 4.44 -10.68 -8.37
N ASP A 190 4.12 -9.56 -7.76
CA ASP A 190 4.02 -9.41 -6.30
C ASP A 190 2.58 -9.44 -5.75
N ASP A 191 1.58 -9.58 -6.62
CA ASP A 191 0.15 -9.65 -6.30
C ASP A 191 -0.42 -8.36 -5.67
N ASP A 192 0.12 -7.17 -5.99
CA ASP A 192 -0.41 -5.88 -5.50
C ASP A 192 -1.62 -5.37 -6.32
N GLY A 193 -1.80 -5.86 -7.56
CA GLY A 193 -2.90 -5.48 -8.45
C GLY A 193 -2.54 -4.51 -9.57
N ILE A 194 -1.28 -4.10 -9.68
CA ILE A 194 -0.68 -3.46 -10.85
C ILE A 194 0.04 -4.55 -11.66
N SER A 195 0.04 -4.45 -12.98
CA SER A 195 0.80 -5.38 -13.81
C SER A 195 2.25 -4.95 -13.95
N ASP A 196 3.19 -5.88 -14.01
CA ASP A 196 4.63 -5.60 -14.08
C ASP A 196 4.95 -4.64 -15.25
N GLY A 197 4.31 -4.84 -16.41
CA GLY A 197 4.42 -3.93 -17.55
C GLY A 197 3.94 -2.49 -17.30
N ASP A 198 2.86 -2.30 -16.53
CA ASP A 198 2.35 -0.97 -16.17
C ASP A 198 3.25 -0.31 -15.11
N GLU A 199 3.75 -1.08 -14.15
CA GLU A 199 4.73 -0.60 -13.17
C GLU A 199 6.00 -0.08 -13.84
N ILE A 200 6.53 -0.83 -14.80
CA ILE A 200 7.75 -0.46 -15.53
C ILE A 200 7.52 0.73 -16.48
N GLU A 201 6.45 0.73 -17.29
CA GLU A 201 6.26 1.74 -18.34
C GLU A 201 5.55 3.01 -17.86
N ILE A 202 4.61 2.88 -16.91
CA ILE A 202 3.68 3.96 -16.55
C ILE A 202 4.01 4.56 -15.20
N TYR A 203 4.14 3.73 -14.17
CA TYR A 203 4.23 4.18 -12.78
C TYR A 203 5.68 4.35 -12.29
N GLU A 204 6.63 3.71 -12.96
CA GLU A 204 8.04 3.66 -12.56
C GLU A 204 8.24 3.08 -11.14
N THR A 205 7.35 2.16 -10.72
CA THR A 205 7.42 1.36 -9.49
C THR A 205 8.26 0.09 -9.69
N GLU A 206 8.60 -0.60 -8.60
CA GLU A 206 9.40 -1.83 -8.61
C GLU A 206 8.48 -3.06 -8.63
N PRO A 207 8.37 -3.82 -9.74
CA PRO A 207 7.36 -4.88 -9.96
C PRO A 207 7.56 -6.18 -9.15
N THR A 208 8.33 -6.09 -8.08
CA THR A 208 8.61 -7.21 -7.18
C THR A 208 8.41 -6.80 -5.72
N SER A 209 7.83 -5.62 -5.49
CA SER A 209 7.61 -4.99 -4.21
C SER A 209 6.28 -4.25 -4.22
N THR A 210 5.33 -4.71 -3.40
CA THR A 210 4.01 -4.08 -3.26
C THR A 210 4.06 -2.66 -2.69
N ASP A 211 5.22 -2.22 -2.20
CA ASP A 211 5.53 -0.92 -1.60
C ASP A 211 6.93 -0.55 -2.10
N THR A 212 7.00 0.30 -3.12
CA THR A 212 8.22 0.60 -3.86
C THR A 212 9.20 1.43 -3.04
N ASP A 213 8.72 2.42 -2.30
CA ASP A 213 9.56 3.37 -1.57
C ASP A 213 9.78 3.04 -0.09
N GLY A 214 8.98 2.11 0.44
CA GLY A 214 9.09 1.56 1.78
C GLY A 214 8.46 2.43 2.87
N ASP A 215 7.49 3.29 2.56
CA ASP A 215 6.80 4.15 3.52
C ASP A 215 5.67 3.45 4.30
N GLY A 216 5.17 2.33 3.77
CA GLY A 216 4.13 1.52 4.37
C GLY A 216 2.78 1.56 3.64
N LEU A 217 2.63 2.39 2.61
CA LEU A 217 1.51 2.36 1.66
C LEU A 217 1.84 1.39 0.52
N ASP A 218 0.83 0.61 0.08
CA ASP A 218 1.01 -0.25 -1.09
C ASP A 218 0.84 0.61 -2.37
N ASP A 219 1.64 0.35 -3.40
CA ASP A 219 1.71 1.15 -4.64
C ASP A 219 0.33 1.27 -5.33
N ASP A 220 -0.48 0.21 -5.29
CA ASP A 220 -1.83 0.19 -5.86
C ASP A 220 -2.77 1.18 -5.16
N ASP A 221 -2.69 1.27 -3.83
CA ASP A 221 -3.46 2.19 -3.02
C ASP A 221 -3.00 3.63 -3.25
N GLU A 222 -1.69 3.87 -3.33
CA GLU A 222 -1.16 5.18 -3.66
C GLU A 222 -1.62 5.66 -5.04
N ILE A 223 -1.61 4.79 -6.04
CA ILE A 223 -1.96 5.17 -7.42
C ILE A 223 -3.48 5.31 -7.61
N TYR A 224 -4.28 4.39 -7.08
CA TYR A 224 -5.71 4.30 -7.41
C TYR A 224 -6.66 4.81 -6.32
N THR A 225 -6.21 4.88 -5.07
CA THR A 225 -7.03 5.28 -3.92
C THR A 225 -6.63 6.65 -3.39
N LEU A 226 -5.36 6.82 -3.05
CA LEU A 226 -4.83 8.00 -2.39
C LEU A 226 -4.41 9.07 -3.42
N GLU A 227 -4.01 8.66 -4.62
CA GLU A 227 -3.42 9.50 -5.68
C GLU A 227 -2.05 10.13 -5.27
N THR A 228 -1.25 9.49 -4.42
CA THR A 228 0.07 9.97 -3.91
C THR A 228 1.24 9.52 -4.81
N ASP A 229 2.49 9.79 -4.43
CA ASP A 229 3.70 9.43 -5.23
C ASP A 229 4.36 8.16 -4.67
N PRO A 230 4.19 6.99 -5.32
CA PRO A 230 4.65 5.69 -4.80
C PRO A 230 6.16 5.46 -4.88
N THR A 231 6.91 6.49 -5.28
CA THR A 231 8.36 6.39 -5.47
C THR A 231 9.13 7.28 -4.49
N ASN A 232 8.45 7.90 -3.54
CA ASN A 232 9.00 8.88 -2.63
C ASN A 232 8.44 8.81 -1.20
N VAL A 233 9.21 8.13 -0.34
CA VAL A 233 8.94 7.92 1.10
C VAL A 233 8.64 9.15 1.96
N ASP A 234 8.98 10.36 1.47
CA ASP A 234 8.76 11.63 2.17
C ASP A 234 7.79 12.52 1.36
N THR A 235 6.78 11.93 0.70
CA THR A 235 5.74 12.70 0.01
C THR A 235 4.84 13.38 1.05
N ASP A 236 4.62 14.67 0.83
CA ASP A 236 3.79 15.57 1.65
C ASP A 236 2.98 16.39 0.65
N THR A 237 1.84 15.83 0.26
CA THR A 237 1.10 16.21 -0.94
C THR A 237 0.45 17.59 -0.80
N ASP A 238 -0.06 17.93 0.38
CA ASP A 238 -0.64 19.24 0.65
C ASP A 238 0.37 20.28 1.22
N GLY A 239 1.52 19.82 1.69
CA GLY A 239 2.63 20.66 2.15
C GLY A 239 2.46 21.19 3.58
N ASP A 240 1.70 20.54 4.44
CA ASP A 240 1.44 20.96 5.81
C ASP A 240 2.54 20.52 6.81
N GLY A 241 3.40 19.59 6.38
CA GLY A 241 4.55 19.09 7.12
C GLY A 241 4.39 17.70 7.74
N VAL A 242 3.29 17.00 7.47
CA VAL A 242 3.12 15.55 7.70
C VAL A 242 3.31 14.83 6.36
N ASP A 243 3.91 13.64 6.38
CA ASP A 243 4.01 12.80 5.17
C ASP A 243 2.72 11.99 4.95
N ASP A 244 2.39 11.74 3.68
CA ASP A 244 1.13 11.11 3.24
C ASP A 244 0.87 9.76 3.94
N ALA A 245 1.92 8.95 4.15
CA ALA A 245 1.84 7.70 4.88
C ALA A 245 1.46 7.90 6.34
N SER A 246 2.11 8.84 7.04
CA SER A 246 1.77 9.17 8.43
C SER A 246 0.34 9.68 8.58
N GLU A 247 -0.13 10.50 7.63
CA GLU A 247 -1.52 10.98 7.61
C GLU A 247 -2.53 9.82 7.57
N VAL A 248 -2.30 8.85 6.68
CA VAL A 248 -3.21 7.70 6.51
C VAL A 248 -3.12 6.72 7.69
N ASP A 249 -1.90 6.35 8.11
CA ASP A 249 -1.68 5.24 9.05
C ASP A 249 -1.75 5.64 10.53
N ASP A 250 -1.25 6.83 10.87
CA ASP A 250 -1.08 7.26 12.26
C ASP A 250 -2.15 8.28 12.70
N TYR A 251 -2.62 9.15 11.79
CA TYR A 251 -3.49 10.28 12.14
C TYR A 251 -4.91 10.21 11.55
N GLU A 252 -5.18 9.30 10.63
CA GLU A 252 -6.47 9.17 9.94
C GLU A 252 -6.90 10.47 9.21
N THR A 253 -5.94 11.27 8.76
CA THR A 253 -6.13 12.51 7.98
C THR A 253 -6.04 12.26 6.47
N ASN A 254 -6.31 13.29 5.66
CA ASN A 254 -6.34 13.17 4.20
C ASN A 254 -5.14 13.90 3.57
N PRO A 255 -4.25 13.20 2.82
CA PRO A 255 -3.04 13.80 2.23
C PRO A 255 -3.22 14.98 1.27
N TYR A 256 -4.46 15.27 0.90
CA TYR A 256 -4.85 16.36 0.01
C TYR A 256 -5.51 17.54 0.72
N ASP A 257 -5.67 17.47 2.04
CA ASP A 257 -6.45 18.41 2.83
C ASP A 257 -5.73 18.77 4.13
N SER A 258 -5.04 19.91 4.09
CA SER A 258 -4.14 20.36 5.15
C SER A 258 -4.83 20.79 6.45
N ASP A 259 -6.13 20.55 6.62
CA ASP A 259 -6.99 21.02 7.73
C ASP A 259 -8.22 20.08 7.74
N SER A 260 -8.00 18.86 8.22
CA SER A 260 -8.92 17.72 8.07
C SER A 260 -10.28 17.92 8.75
N ASP A 261 -10.33 18.73 9.81
CA ASP A 261 -11.55 19.05 10.56
C ASP A 261 -12.10 20.47 10.29
N ASP A 262 -11.47 21.25 9.40
CA ASP A 262 -11.86 22.61 9.01
C ASP A 262 -11.87 23.63 10.18
N ASP A 263 -11.08 23.41 11.24
CA ASP A 263 -11.09 24.26 12.45
C ASP A 263 -10.20 25.52 12.32
N GLY A 264 -9.30 25.51 11.33
CA GLY A 264 -8.39 26.59 10.99
C GLY A 264 -6.96 26.43 11.53
N LEU A 265 -6.60 25.30 12.10
CA LEU A 265 -5.23 24.79 12.19
C LEU A 265 -4.92 23.92 10.97
N THR A 266 -3.66 23.51 10.84
CA THR A 266 -3.32 22.49 9.85
C THR A 266 -2.96 21.22 10.59
N ASP A 267 -3.22 20.06 10.00
CA ASP A 267 -2.98 18.77 10.66
C ASP A 267 -1.53 18.69 11.18
N GLY A 268 -0.57 19.12 10.36
CA GLY A 268 0.83 19.25 10.76
C GLY A 268 1.10 20.25 11.89
N ALA A 269 0.36 21.35 12.00
CA ALA A 269 0.51 22.28 13.12
C ALA A 269 -0.05 21.66 14.41
N GLU A 270 -1.18 20.96 14.32
CA GLU A 270 -1.79 20.24 15.43
C GLU A 270 -0.88 19.16 15.95
N ILE A 271 -0.37 18.30 15.08
CA ILE A 271 0.53 17.20 15.44
C ILE A 271 1.87 17.71 15.98
N ILE A 272 2.50 18.68 15.31
CA ILE A 272 3.90 19.07 15.57
C ILE A 272 4.01 20.17 16.64
N GLU A 273 3.08 21.12 16.68
CA GLU A 273 3.18 22.31 17.53
C GLU A 273 2.24 22.25 18.75
N TYR A 274 0.99 21.83 18.59
CA TYR A 274 -0.04 21.97 19.63
C TYR A 274 -0.33 20.67 20.40
N GLY A 275 -0.22 19.52 19.75
CA GLY A 275 -0.56 18.20 20.30
C GLY A 275 -2.06 17.91 20.34
N THR A 276 -2.86 18.60 19.53
CA THR A 276 -4.31 18.39 19.34
C THR A 276 -4.58 17.22 18.39
N ASP A 277 -5.83 16.73 18.34
CA ASP A 277 -6.26 15.66 17.43
C ASP A 277 -6.73 16.30 16.10
N PRO A 278 -6.02 16.10 14.98
CA PRO A 278 -6.32 16.78 13.72
C PRO A 278 -7.64 16.37 13.05
N THR A 279 -8.39 15.46 13.68
CA THR A 279 -9.70 15.01 13.19
C THR A 279 -10.86 15.47 14.09
N ASP A 280 -10.57 16.25 15.14
CA ASP A 280 -11.54 16.71 16.12
C ASP A 280 -11.42 18.23 16.36
N GLU A 281 -12.38 19.00 15.83
CA GLU A 281 -12.40 20.47 15.89
C GLU A 281 -12.21 21.05 17.31
N ASP A 282 -12.43 20.27 18.36
CA ASP A 282 -12.44 20.68 19.78
C ASP A 282 -11.85 19.55 20.65
N THR A 283 -10.52 19.43 20.66
CA THR A 283 -9.79 18.31 21.28
C THR A 283 -10.10 18.14 22.78
N ASP A 284 -10.35 19.24 23.50
CA ASP A 284 -10.64 19.20 24.95
C ASP A 284 -12.14 19.22 25.31
N GLY A 285 -13.00 19.40 24.31
CA GLY A 285 -14.45 19.30 24.40
C GLY A 285 -15.13 20.43 25.15
N ASP A 286 -14.50 21.61 25.25
CA ASP A 286 -15.05 22.75 25.98
C ASP A 286 -16.02 23.61 25.16
N GLY A 287 -16.10 23.38 23.85
CA GLY A 287 -16.97 24.07 22.90
C GLY A 287 -16.32 25.26 22.18
N LEU A 288 -15.05 25.53 22.41
CA LEU A 288 -14.18 26.32 21.53
C LEU A 288 -13.41 25.35 20.63
N SER A 289 -13.10 25.79 19.41
CA SER A 289 -12.28 24.95 18.53
C SER A 289 -10.81 25.24 18.75
N ASP A 290 -9.94 24.26 18.56
CA ASP A 290 -8.51 24.35 18.84
C ASP A 290 -7.89 25.55 18.11
N GLY A 291 -8.25 25.73 16.85
CA GLY A 291 -7.88 26.84 15.99
C GLY A 291 -8.38 28.19 16.45
N LYS A 292 -9.53 28.29 17.15
CA LYS A 292 -9.93 29.56 17.78
C LYS A 292 -9.08 29.89 18.97
N GLU A 293 -8.76 28.91 19.81
CA GLU A 293 -7.97 29.12 21.01
C GLU A 293 -6.56 29.58 20.67
N VAL A 294 -5.95 28.93 19.67
CA VAL A 294 -4.63 29.29 19.14
C VAL A 294 -4.67 30.65 18.41
N ASN A 295 -5.56 30.82 17.43
CA ASN A 295 -5.50 31.96 16.52
C ASN A 295 -6.19 33.23 17.05
N GLN A 296 -7.09 33.12 18.03
CA GLN A 296 -7.89 34.24 18.54
C GLN A 296 -7.56 34.62 19.99
N SER A 297 -6.28 34.58 20.37
CA SER A 297 -5.80 34.96 21.73
C SER A 297 -6.20 36.36 22.24
N ASP A 298 -6.59 37.30 21.36
CA ASP A 298 -7.16 38.60 21.78
C ASP A 298 -8.62 38.45 22.31
N GLN A 299 -9.36 37.48 21.79
CA GLN A 299 -10.75 37.16 22.16
C GLN A 299 -10.82 36.07 23.24
N TYR A 300 -9.92 35.09 23.22
CA TYR A 300 -9.82 34.01 24.21
C TYR A 300 -8.45 34.05 24.90
N PRO A 301 -8.23 35.02 25.80
CA PRO A 301 -6.92 35.25 26.37
C PRO A 301 -6.51 34.13 27.34
N GLY A 302 -5.53 33.33 26.92
CA GLY A 302 -5.00 32.23 27.72
C GLY A 302 -5.77 30.94 27.59
N ALA A 303 -6.57 30.80 26.52
CA ALA A 303 -7.12 29.53 26.11
C ALA A 303 -6.02 28.52 25.79
N ASP A 304 -6.30 27.24 25.99
CA ASP A 304 -5.37 26.12 25.84
C ASP A 304 -6.12 24.92 25.25
N PRO A 305 -5.90 24.56 23.98
CA PRO A 305 -6.70 23.56 23.26
C PRO A 305 -6.56 22.13 23.80
N LEU A 306 -5.73 21.94 24.83
CA LEU A 306 -5.58 20.67 25.52
C LEU A 306 -6.11 20.73 26.96
N ARG A 307 -6.84 21.77 27.37
CA ARG A 307 -7.33 21.96 28.74
C ARG A 307 -8.61 22.78 28.79
N THR A 308 -9.70 22.12 29.20
CA THR A 308 -11.03 22.72 29.27
C THR A 308 -11.02 24.13 29.87
N ASP A 309 -11.47 25.11 29.11
CA ASP A 309 -11.58 26.50 29.48
C ASP A 309 -13.05 26.91 29.73
N VAL A 310 -13.24 27.85 30.65
CA VAL A 310 -14.55 28.49 30.87
C VAL A 310 -14.36 29.98 30.98
N PHE A 311 -14.98 30.71 30.06
CA PHE A 311 -14.90 32.17 30.00
C PHE A 311 -16.11 32.82 30.68
N VAL A 312 -15.84 33.73 31.62
CA VAL A 312 -16.86 34.49 32.34
C VAL A 312 -16.57 35.98 32.28
N GLU A 313 -17.46 36.72 31.62
CA GLU A 313 -17.52 38.18 31.65
C GLU A 313 -18.23 38.63 32.93
N VAL A 314 -17.64 39.55 33.69
CA VAL A 314 -18.18 40.06 34.95
C VAL A 314 -18.33 41.56 34.90
N ASP A 315 -19.59 41.99 34.99
CA ASP A 315 -19.98 43.38 35.15
C ASP A 315 -20.38 43.70 36.59
N GLU A 316 -20.01 44.89 37.05
CA GLU A 316 -20.30 45.33 38.41
C GLU A 316 -21.16 46.60 38.39
N MET A 317 -22.37 46.53 38.96
CA MET A 317 -23.17 47.73 39.16
C MET A 317 -22.47 48.73 40.09
N GLU A 318 -22.55 50.02 39.80
CA GLU A 318 -21.90 51.07 40.60
C GLU A 318 -22.19 50.91 42.11
N GLY A 319 -21.12 50.68 42.90
CA GLY A 319 -21.20 50.47 44.35
C GLY A 319 -21.33 49.02 44.79
N THR A 320 -21.28 48.08 43.85
CA THR A 320 -21.23 46.63 44.07
C THR A 320 -19.89 46.06 43.65
N GLU A 321 -19.58 44.83 44.08
CA GLU A 321 -18.40 44.09 43.62
C GLU A 321 -18.58 42.58 43.82
N LEU A 322 -17.95 41.78 42.96
CA LEU A 322 -17.55 40.41 43.27
C LEU A 322 -16.11 40.46 43.82
N PRO A 323 -15.92 40.35 45.14
CA PRO A 323 -14.60 40.57 45.73
C PRO A 323 -13.57 39.59 45.14
N LYS A 324 -12.43 40.11 44.67
CA LYS A 324 -11.35 39.30 44.04
C LYS A 324 -10.90 38.08 44.87
N ARG A 325 -11.00 38.16 46.20
CA ARG A 325 -10.68 37.04 47.11
C ARG A 325 -11.66 35.86 46.97
N GLU A 326 -12.88 36.13 46.54
CA GLU A 326 -13.96 35.16 46.34
C GLU A 326 -13.84 34.59 44.94
N THR A 327 -13.58 35.42 43.94
CA THR A 327 -13.20 34.99 42.57
C THR A 327 -12.04 34.01 42.61
N ALA A 328 -10.97 34.32 43.35
CA ALA A 328 -9.83 33.41 43.49
C ALA A 328 -10.19 32.06 44.15
N LYS A 329 -11.26 32.00 44.96
CA LYS A 329 -11.75 30.72 45.50
C LYS A 329 -12.56 29.95 44.46
N ILE A 330 -13.34 30.64 43.63
CA ILE A 330 -14.09 30.01 42.53
C ILE A 330 -13.09 29.43 41.54
N VAL A 331 -12.14 30.23 41.04
CA VAL A 331 -11.08 29.78 40.12
C VAL A 331 -10.34 28.57 40.68
N GLN A 332 -9.92 28.60 41.95
CA GLN A 332 -9.24 27.46 42.56
C GLN A 332 -10.09 26.17 42.58
N GLN A 333 -11.42 26.28 42.62
CA GLN A 333 -12.29 25.11 42.67
C GLN A 333 -12.52 24.50 41.29
N PHE A 334 -12.43 25.30 40.23
CA PHE A 334 -12.38 24.82 38.85
C PHE A 334 -11.01 24.21 38.55
N GLU A 335 -9.91 24.85 38.98
CA GLU A 335 -8.55 24.29 38.91
C GLU A 335 -8.40 22.96 39.65
N ASP A 336 -9.10 22.79 40.78
CA ASP A 336 -9.11 21.54 41.56
C ASP A 336 -10.19 20.54 41.07
N ALA A 337 -10.90 20.84 39.97
CA ALA A 337 -11.97 19.98 39.47
C ALA A 337 -11.40 18.62 39.02
N PRO A 338 -12.09 17.51 39.29
CA PRO A 338 -11.64 16.18 38.93
C PRO A 338 -12.01 15.82 37.49
N ILE A 339 -11.63 16.69 36.55
CA ILE A 339 -11.85 16.52 35.10
C ILE A 339 -10.48 16.30 34.48
N ASP A 340 -10.34 15.22 33.70
CA ASP A 340 -9.08 14.89 33.04
C ASP A 340 -8.99 15.64 31.70
N ASN A 341 -7.81 16.16 31.35
CA ASN A 341 -7.57 16.88 30.11
C ASN A 341 -6.67 16.09 29.14
N PRO A 342 -6.72 16.38 27.83
CA PRO A 342 -5.84 15.78 26.82
C PRO A 342 -4.33 15.84 27.15
N ASP A 343 -3.85 16.93 27.74
CA ASP A 343 -2.44 17.08 28.16
C ASP A 343 -2.04 16.20 29.38
N GLY A 344 -2.99 15.46 29.95
CA GLY A 344 -2.84 14.63 31.14
C GLY A 344 -2.89 15.41 32.46
N SER A 345 -3.19 16.71 32.43
CA SER A 345 -3.53 17.50 33.60
C SER A 345 -4.96 17.21 34.07
N THR A 346 -5.36 17.85 35.18
CA THR A 346 -6.75 17.82 35.65
C THR A 346 -7.23 19.23 35.96
N GLY A 347 -8.54 19.45 35.87
CA GLY A 347 -9.21 20.68 36.27
C GLY A 347 -9.51 21.60 35.09
N ILE A 348 -10.37 22.58 35.34
CA ILE A 348 -10.86 23.57 34.36
C ILE A 348 -10.17 24.91 34.58
N SER A 349 -9.73 25.53 33.49
CA SER A 349 -9.21 26.90 33.43
C SER A 349 -10.36 27.91 33.42
N LEU A 350 -10.68 28.49 34.58
CA LEU A 350 -11.74 29.51 34.67
C LEU A 350 -11.17 30.93 34.41
N HIS A 351 -11.46 31.47 33.22
CA HIS A 351 -11.07 32.81 32.80
C HIS A 351 -12.13 33.84 33.21
N VAL A 352 -11.80 34.69 34.18
CA VAL A 352 -12.72 35.73 34.66
C VAL A 352 -12.28 37.10 34.16
N GLU A 353 -13.02 37.64 33.20
CA GLU A 353 -12.83 38.97 32.64
C GLU A 353 -13.72 39.97 33.37
N TYR A 354 -13.11 40.96 34.04
CA TYR A 354 -13.84 42.08 34.61
C TYR A 354 -13.85 43.21 33.59
N ASP A 355 -15.00 43.49 33.01
CA ASP A 355 -15.11 44.47 31.93
C ASP A 355 -15.50 45.85 32.46
N GLU A 356 -16.79 46.09 32.74
CA GLU A 356 -17.26 47.43 33.04
C GLU A 356 -18.08 47.61 34.32
N ILE A 357 -18.21 48.89 34.70
CA ILE A 357 -19.05 49.32 35.82
C ILE A 357 -20.35 49.87 35.24
N VAL A 358 -21.44 49.12 35.39
CA VAL A 358 -22.75 49.53 34.87
C VAL A 358 -23.45 50.52 35.82
N PRO A 359 -24.37 51.37 35.31
CA PRO A 359 -25.11 52.33 36.14
C PRO A 359 -25.88 51.70 37.30
N SER A 360 -25.89 52.37 38.45
CA SER A 360 -26.64 51.91 39.62
C SER A 360 -28.16 51.89 39.39
N GLU A 361 -28.78 50.76 39.71
CA GLU A 361 -30.23 50.60 39.83
C GLU A 361 -30.60 49.96 41.17
N PRO A 362 -31.43 50.62 42.00
CA PRO A 362 -31.75 50.11 43.34
C PRO A 362 -32.51 48.77 43.36
N ARG A 363 -33.08 48.36 42.22
CA ARG A 363 -33.99 47.23 42.07
C ARG A 363 -33.88 46.68 40.65
N THR A 364 -33.07 45.65 40.46
CA THR A 364 -32.93 44.98 39.17
C THR A 364 -33.91 43.81 39.11
N GLU A 365 -34.95 43.95 38.28
CA GLU A 365 -35.93 42.91 37.98
C GLU A 365 -35.40 42.04 36.82
N TRP A 366 -35.54 40.71 36.97
CA TRP A 366 -35.13 39.73 35.95
C TRP A 366 -35.93 39.87 34.64
N ASP A 367 -37.27 39.96 34.73
CA ASP A 367 -38.18 40.11 33.58
C ASP A 367 -38.34 41.57 33.13
N GLY A 368 -37.19 42.26 32.96
CA GLY A 368 -37.15 43.66 32.56
C GLY A 368 -35.74 44.24 32.56
N SER A 369 -35.39 44.99 33.62
CA SER A 369 -34.13 45.76 33.67
C SER A 369 -32.88 44.90 33.44
N TYR A 370 -32.89 43.64 33.88
CA TYR A 370 -31.75 42.75 33.64
C TYR A 370 -31.54 42.46 32.15
N GLU A 371 -32.60 42.18 31.40
CA GLU A 371 -32.50 41.98 29.94
C GLU A 371 -31.95 43.25 29.26
N ASP A 372 -32.39 44.43 29.70
CA ASP A 372 -31.87 45.70 29.20
C ASP A 372 -30.36 45.88 29.50
N TYR A 373 -29.87 45.48 30.69
CA TYR A 373 -28.44 45.53 31.01
C TYR A 373 -27.66 44.51 30.19
N ARG A 374 -28.08 43.24 30.19
CA ARG A 374 -27.43 42.17 29.42
C ARG A 374 -27.30 42.55 27.95
N ASP A 375 -28.38 43.00 27.32
CA ASP A 375 -28.38 43.33 25.89
C ASP A 375 -27.53 44.58 25.56
N GLN A 376 -27.25 45.43 26.55
CA GLN A 376 -26.48 46.66 26.38
C GLN A 376 -25.00 46.50 26.71
N TYR A 377 -24.67 45.67 27.69
CA TYR A 377 -23.36 45.63 28.35
C TYR A 377 -22.64 44.29 28.24
N ARG A 378 -23.30 43.24 27.73
CA ARG A 378 -22.60 41.99 27.39
C ARG A 378 -21.76 42.20 26.13
N ASP A 379 -20.49 42.50 26.31
CA ASP A 379 -19.56 42.79 25.22
C ASP A 379 -19.14 41.52 24.48
N GLN A 380 -19.12 40.37 25.17
CA GLN A 380 -18.73 39.06 24.64
C GLN A 380 -19.95 38.25 24.15
N ASN A 381 -20.98 38.92 23.62
CA ASN A 381 -22.19 38.24 23.19
C ASN A 381 -21.96 37.42 21.92
N GLY A 382 -22.19 36.10 22.01
CA GLY A 382 -21.99 35.15 20.91
C GLY A 382 -20.56 34.62 20.78
N THR A 383 -19.71 34.85 21.77
CA THR A 383 -18.33 34.35 21.81
C THR A 383 -18.14 33.20 22.81
N GLY A 384 -19.21 32.57 23.30
CA GLY A 384 -19.11 31.51 24.31
C GLY A 384 -18.84 31.99 25.75
N TYR A 385 -18.75 33.30 25.99
CA TYR A 385 -18.63 33.81 27.35
C TYR A 385 -19.94 33.71 28.13
N HIS A 386 -19.85 33.18 29.35
CA HIS A 386 -20.87 33.32 30.37
C HIS A 386 -20.87 34.75 30.90
N TYR A 387 -22.06 35.35 31.04
CA TYR A 387 -22.17 36.74 31.48
C TYR A 387 -22.64 36.81 32.93
N LEU A 388 -21.95 37.53 33.81
CA LEU A 388 -22.31 37.69 35.22
C LEU A 388 -22.42 39.16 35.59
N LEU A 389 -23.64 39.61 35.91
CA LEU A 389 -23.88 40.95 36.42
C LEU A 389 -24.05 40.96 37.94
N ILE A 390 -23.23 41.74 38.65
CA ILE A 390 -23.35 41.98 40.09
C ILE A 390 -24.26 43.19 40.35
N VAL A 391 -25.31 43.01 41.16
CA VAL A 391 -26.34 44.04 41.42
C VAL A 391 -26.56 44.33 42.91
N GLU A 392 -27.11 45.51 43.23
CA GLU A 392 -27.42 45.88 44.62
C GLU A 392 -28.59 45.07 45.20
N THR A 393 -29.67 44.95 44.42
CA THR A 393 -30.87 44.17 44.78
C THR A 393 -31.43 43.43 43.57
N ALA A 394 -31.32 42.10 43.60
CA ALA A 394 -31.98 41.20 42.65
C ALA A 394 -33.46 40.96 43.01
N ILE A 395 -34.32 40.96 42.00
CA ILE A 395 -35.76 40.72 42.14
C ILE A 395 -36.19 39.74 41.04
N HIS A 396 -36.91 38.70 41.47
CA HIS A 396 -37.47 37.68 40.59
C HIS A 396 -38.92 37.43 41.03
N ASP A 397 -39.86 37.37 40.08
CA ASP A 397 -41.30 37.24 40.33
C ASP A 397 -41.86 38.27 41.35
N GLY A 398 -41.35 39.51 41.31
CA GLY A 398 -41.79 40.60 42.18
C GLY A 398 -41.42 40.43 43.66
N ARG A 399 -40.52 39.50 44.00
CA ARG A 399 -39.98 39.32 45.36
C ARG A 399 -38.50 39.61 45.39
N SER A 400 -38.05 40.36 46.41
CA SER A 400 -36.62 40.41 46.71
C SER A 400 -36.19 39.01 47.10
N VAL A 401 -35.36 38.44 46.26
CA VAL A 401 -34.88 37.08 46.38
C VAL A 401 -33.48 37.17 46.99
N GLY A 402 -33.32 36.53 48.15
CA GLY A 402 -32.01 36.45 48.80
C GLY A 402 -31.21 35.35 48.12
N GLY A 403 -30.15 35.72 47.41
CA GLY A 403 -29.26 34.76 46.74
C GLY A 403 -29.87 34.08 45.51
N THR A 404 -30.64 34.82 44.70
CA THR A 404 -31.07 34.32 43.38
C THR A 404 -30.36 35.18 42.35
N ALA A 405 -29.52 34.53 41.56
CA ALA A 405 -29.51 34.82 40.13
C ALA A 405 -30.55 33.95 39.45
N ALA A 406 -30.88 34.34 38.24
CA ALA A 406 -31.32 33.34 37.30
C ALA A 406 -30.19 33.21 36.29
N SER A 407 -30.03 32.01 35.77
CA SER A 407 -29.37 31.78 34.50
C SER A 407 -30.46 31.57 33.45
N ASP A 408 -30.16 31.94 32.22
CA ASP A 408 -30.93 31.49 31.07
C ASP A 408 -30.02 30.64 30.16
N SER A 409 -30.61 30.08 29.10
CA SER A 409 -29.86 29.29 28.11
C SER A 409 -28.87 30.12 27.29
N SER A 410 -28.78 31.44 27.50
CA SER A 410 -27.78 32.30 26.88
C SER A 410 -26.53 32.47 27.74
N GLY A 411 -26.46 31.76 28.87
CA GLY A 411 -25.32 31.79 29.80
C GLY A 411 -25.26 33.03 30.69
N ALA A 412 -26.34 33.79 30.78
CA ALA A 412 -26.37 35.08 31.46
C ALA A 412 -26.89 34.94 32.91
N MET A 413 -26.16 35.48 33.87
CA MET A 413 -26.39 35.41 35.32
C MET A 413 -26.48 36.79 35.99
N MET A 414 -27.27 36.91 37.05
CA MET A 414 -27.38 38.13 37.89
C MET A 414 -27.23 37.87 39.40
N VAL A 415 -26.13 38.28 40.02
CA VAL A 415 -25.89 38.00 41.45
C VAL A 415 -25.98 39.23 42.33
N ARG A 416 -26.62 39.10 43.49
CA ARG A 416 -26.67 40.17 44.48
C ARG A 416 -25.35 40.34 45.25
N HIS A 417 -24.92 41.59 45.41
CA HIS A 417 -23.79 41.96 46.26
C HIS A 417 -24.10 41.93 47.76
N TYR A 418 -23.14 41.44 48.56
CA TYR A 418 -23.16 41.39 50.02
C TYR A 418 -21.82 41.86 50.62
N GLU A 419 -21.81 43.06 51.22
CA GLU A 419 -20.58 43.73 51.71
C GLU A 419 -19.70 42.93 52.71
N TRP A 420 -20.28 42.00 53.50
CA TRP A 420 -19.59 41.43 54.68
C TRP A 420 -19.66 39.89 54.77
N SER A 421 -19.86 39.21 53.65
CA SER A 421 -19.97 37.76 53.62
C SER A 421 -19.59 37.18 52.27
N ASP A 422 -19.04 35.97 52.28
CA ASP A 422 -18.75 35.16 51.08
C ASP A 422 -20.01 34.72 50.28
N ILE A 423 -21.19 35.27 50.63
CA ILE A 423 -22.46 34.94 49.97
C ILE A 423 -22.42 35.37 48.49
N THR A 424 -21.79 36.48 48.14
CA THR A 424 -21.72 36.92 46.73
C THR A 424 -21.01 35.88 45.87
N GLY A 425 -19.79 35.47 46.23
CA GLY A 425 -19.07 34.45 45.46
C GLY A 425 -19.73 33.06 45.53
N THR A 426 -20.25 32.63 46.68
CA THR A 426 -20.94 31.33 46.76
C THR A 426 -22.30 31.31 46.06
N THR A 427 -22.88 32.48 45.77
CA THR A 427 -24.04 32.60 44.88
C THR A 427 -23.57 32.63 43.44
N ALA A 428 -22.53 33.40 43.10
CA ALA A 428 -21.96 33.41 41.76
C ALA A 428 -21.58 32.01 41.26
N MET A 429 -20.91 31.20 42.07
CA MET A 429 -20.59 29.83 41.70
C MET A 429 -21.83 28.93 41.58
N HIS A 430 -22.86 29.13 42.42
CA HIS A 430 -24.10 28.37 42.30
C HIS A 430 -24.75 28.61 40.93
N GLU A 431 -24.77 29.86 40.51
CA GLU A 431 -25.44 30.30 39.28
C GLU A 431 -24.61 29.98 38.05
N LEU A 432 -23.28 30.02 38.17
CA LEU A 432 -22.36 29.48 37.16
C LEU A 432 -22.60 27.98 36.96
N GLY A 433 -22.88 27.23 38.04
CA GLY A 433 -23.23 25.81 37.92
C GLY A 433 -24.47 25.59 37.07
N HIS A 434 -25.52 26.40 37.29
CA HIS A 434 -26.70 26.37 36.42
C HIS A 434 -26.39 26.79 34.99
N SER A 435 -25.52 27.78 34.81
CA SER A 435 -25.13 28.25 33.49
C SER A 435 -24.31 27.23 32.70
N LEU A 436 -23.63 26.30 33.39
CA LEU A 436 -22.88 25.19 32.82
C LEU A 436 -23.71 23.91 32.70
N GLY A 437 -25.04 23.99 32.89
CA GLY A 437 -25.96 22.87 32.64
C GLY A 437 -26.47 22.13 33.88
N LEU A 438 -26.03 22.44 35.11
CA LEU A 438 -26.54 21.79 36.33
C LEU A 438 -27.98 22.23 36.62
N ALA A 439 -28.97 21.46 36.15
CA ALA A 439 -30.39 21.76 36.31
C ALA A 439 -31.10 21.01 37.44
N ASP A 440 -32.28 21.48 37.84
CA ASP A 440 -33.10 20.96 38.96
C ASP A 440 -33.70 19.55 38.72
N VAL A 441 -33.32 18.88 37.63
CA VAL A 441 -33.72 17.51 37.31
C VAL A 441 -33.00 16.44 38.13
N HIS A 442 -31.87 16.79 38.76
CA HIS A 442 -31.09 15.88 39.62
C HIS A 442 -31.40 16.08 41.10
N GLU A 443 -31.55 14.97 41.85
CA GLU A 443 -31.83 15.05 43.29
C GLU A 443 -30.64 15.67 44.03
N GLY A 444 -30.83 16.86 44.60
CA GLY A 444 -29.83 17.54 45.43
C GLY A 444 -29.61 18.97 44.99
N ILE A 445 -29.58 19.19 43.68
CA ILE A 445 -29.56 20.51 43.03
C ILE A 445 -30.80 21.29 43.45
N ASP A 446 -30.62 22.58 43.74
CA ASP A 446 -31.66 23.49 44.20
C ASP A 446 -32.50 22.99 45.39
N SER A 447 -31.89 22.15 46.22
CA SER A 447 -32.63 21.45 47.27
C SER A 447 -32.27 21.93 48.68
N ARG A 448 -33.27 21.93 49.55
CA ARG A 448 -33.10 21.94 51.01
C ARG A 448 -33.33 20.56 51.64
N ARG A 449 -33.53 19.53 50.82
CA ARG A 449 -33.93 18.19 51.26
C ARG A 449 -32.80 17.45 52.00
N TYR A 450 -31.56 17.64 51.56
CA TYR A 450 -30.38 16.97 52.09
C TYR A 450 -29.49 17.93 52.88
N SER A 451 -28.86 17.45 53.95
CA SER A 451 -27.85 18.24 54.64
C SER A 451 -26.61 18.43 53.76
N HIS A 452 -25.83 19.47 54.00
CA HIS A 452 -24.57 19.69 53.27
C HIS A 452 -23.56 18.54 53.45
N GLN A 453 -23.67 17.74 54.52
CA GLN A 453 -22.84 16.54 54.70
C GLN A 453 -23.26 15.38 53.79
N GLU A 454 -24.53 15.34 53.38
CA GLU A 454 -25.06 14.29 52.51
C GLU A 454 -24.88 14.61 51.03
N TYR A 455 -24.85 15.91 50.68
CA TYR A 455 -24.62 16.44 49.34
C TYR A 455 -23.79 17.73 49.46
N PRO A 456 -22.44 17.63 49.45
CA PRO A 456 -21.53 18.75 49.66
C PRO A 456 -21.33 19.53 48.36
N SER A 457 -22.39 20.19 47.92
CA SER A 457 -22.37 21.02 46.72
C SER A 457 -22.79 22.46 47.04
N VAL A 458 -22.27 23.40 46.25
CA VAL A 458 -22.76 24.78 46.21
C VAL A 458 -24.19 24.83 45.66
N MET A 459 -24.65 23.79 44.95
CA MET A 459 -26.04 23.62 44.51
C MET A 459 -27.01 23.30 45.66
N ASN A 460 -26.50 22.96 46.85
CA ASN A 460 -27.31 22.68 48.04
C ASN A 460 -27.63 23.98 48.83
N TYR A 461 -28.90 24.29 49.05
CA TYR A 461 -29.31 25.47 49.83
C TYR A 461 -29.02 25.37 51.34
N ASN A 462 -28.61 24.21 51.85
CA ASN A 462 -28.16 24.01 53.23
C ASN A 462 -26.63 24.18 53.40
N ARG A 463 -25.90 24.59 52.35
CA ARG A 463 -24.45 24.84 52.38
C ARG A 463 -24.06 25.98 53.35
N PRO A 464 -22.84 25.98 53.91
CA PRO A 464 -22.28 27.16 54.56
C PRO A 464 -22.11 28.32 53.56
N ASN A 465 -22.31 29.56 54.02
CA ASN A 465 -22.17 30.78 53.19
C ASN A 465 -20.78 31.01 52.59
N ASN A 466 -19.77 30.20 52.95
CA ASN A 466 -18.38 30.33 52.52
C ASN A 466 -17.84 29.06 51.86
N TYR A 467 -18.74 28.19 51.35
CA TYR A 467 -18.42 26.96 50.65
C TYR A 467 -18.50 27.13 49.12
N TYR A 468 -17.46 26.69 48.41
CA TYR A 468 -17.23 26.93 46.98
C TYR A 468 -16.99 25.63 46.18
N GLY A 469 -17.54 24.48 46.57
CA GLY A 469 -17.30 23.23 45.82
C GLY A 469 -18.56 22.72 45.12
N TYR A 470 -18.42 22.02 44.00
CA TYR A 470 -19.44 21.07 43.58
C TYR A 470 -19.16 19.68 44.15
N SER A 471 -20.16 18.81 44.11
CA SER A 471 -20.03 17.43 44.60
C SER A 471 -19.26 16.56 43.61
N THR A 472 -18.40 15.67 44.12
CA THR A 472 -17.66 14.64 43.34
C THR A 472 -18.31 13.25 43.43
N GLY A 473 -19.55 13.18 43.93
CA GLY A 473 -20.20 11.93 44.28
C GLY A 473 -19.55 11.18 45.47
N GLY A 474 -20.33 10.36 46.17
CA GLY A 474 -19.79 9.39 47.14
C GLY A 474 -19.70 9.81 48.60
N SER A 475 -20.05 11.05 48.96
CA SER A 475 -20.22 11.48 50.36
C SER A 475 -21.43 10.80 51.02
N SER A 476 -22.45 10.45 50.23
CA SER A 476 -23.59 9.67 50.65
C SER A 476 -24.22 8.91 49.47
N ARG A 477 -25.25 8.09 49.75
CA ARG A 477 -25.99 7.38 48.68
C ARG A 477 -26.85 8.32 47.82
N ASN A 478 -27.14 9.53 48.30
CA ASN A 478 -27.92 10.53 47.58
C ASN A 478 -27.03 11.68 47.07
N ASP A 479 -25.72 11.45 47.04
CA ASP A 479 -24.74 12.42 46.61
C ASP A 479 -24.60 12.34 45.09
N PHE A 480 -25.24 13.27 44.38
CA PHE A 480 -25.10 13.39 42.94
C PHE A 480 -23.70 13.92 42.62
N ASP A 481 -23.11 13.43 41.54
CA ASP A 481 -21.80 13.86 41.07
C ASP A 481 -22.00 15.03 40.11
N ASP A 482 -21.73 16.23 40.60
CA ASP A 482 -21.92 17.44 39.82
C ASP A 482 -20.78 17.59 38.82
N TRP A 483 -19.55 17.27 39.21
CA TRP A 483 -18.37 17.44 38.34
C TRP A 483 -18.39 16.47 37.17
N SER A 484 -18.70 15.19 37.40
CA SER A 484 -18.85 14.24 36.28
C SER A 484 -20.03 14.58 35.37
N TYR A 485 -21.06 15.26 35.88
CA TYR A 485 -22.13 15.76 35.01
C TYR A 485 -21.62 16.89 34.12
N LEU A 486 -20.86 17.84 34.70
CA LEU A 486 -20.27 18.95 33.96
C LEU A 486 -19.27 18.46 32.90
N GLU A 487 -18.43 17.48 33.20
CA GLU A 487 -17.50 16.85 32.24
C GLU A 487 -18.21 16.36 30.97
N GLU A 488 -19.41 15.78 31.10
CA GLU A 488 -20.16 15.22 29.97
C GLU A 488 -21.11 16.24 29.29
N HIS A 489 -21.38 17.39 29.92
CA HIS A 489 -22.47 18.29 29.53
C HIS A 489 -22.12 19.77 29.70
N LEU A 490 -20.84 20.13 29.65
CA LEU A 490 -20.43 21.53 29.78
C LEU A 490 -21.06 22.31 28.63
N GLU A 491 -21.99 23.19 28.97
CA GLU A 491 -22.70 23.98 27.96
C GLU A 491 -21.94 25.28 27.72
N THR A 492 -21.33 25.44 26.54
CA THR A 492 -21.01 26.78 26.05
C THR A 492 -22.31 27.53 25.72
N PRO A 493 -22.43 28.80 26.15
CA PRO A 493 -23.59 29.62 25.84
C PRO A 493 -23.82 29.70 24.33
N GLN A 494 -25.04 29.39 23.88
CA GLN A 494 -25.36 29.31 22.45
C GLN A 494 -24.82 30.51 21.65
N ILE A 495 -23.98 30.21 20.66
CA ILE A 495 -23.58 31.11 19.59
C ILE A 495 -24.85 31.38 18.75
N GLY A 496 -25.55 32.47 19.08
CA GLY A 496 -26.85 32.83 18.50
C GLY A 496 -26.79 33.30 17.06
#